data_AF-A0A0H0XUL7-F1
#
_entry.id   AF-A0A0H0XUL7-F1
#
_cell.length_a   1.000
_cell.length_b   1.000
_cell.length_c   1.000
_cell.angle_alpha   90.00
_cell.angle_beta   90.00
_cell.angle_gamma   90.00
#
_symmetry.space_group_name_H-M   'P 1'
#
loop_
_entity.id
_entity.type
_entity.pdbx_description
1 polymer ?
#
loop_
_entity_poly.entity_id
_entity_poly.type
_entity_poly.pdbx_seq_one_letter_code
_entity_poly.pdbx_strand_id
1 'polypeptide(L)' 'MILREFFIIVAAFAAFASATAAYLAVFHGEAPLKEILSTAFAAVIGLYVGRYIERRLAHGR' A
#
# COMPACT_ATOMS: atom_id res chain seq x y z
N MET A 1 6.34 -16.19 12.28
CA MET A 1 5.56 -14.95 12.38
C MET A 1 6.31 -13.81 11.69
N ILE A 2 7.41 -13.30 12.24
CA ILE A 2 8.11 -12.12 11.66
C ILE A 2 8.43 -12.18 10.15
N LEU A 3 8.84 -13.34 9.62
CA LEU A 3 9.12 -13.51 8.18
C LEU A 3 7.86 -13.40 7.30
N ARG A 4 6.71 -13.92 7.79
CA ARG A 4 5.43 -13.85 7.07
C ARG A 4 4.91 -12.41 7.06
N GLU A 5 4.92 -11.74 8.22
CA GLU A 5 4.55 -10.32 8.31
C GLU A 5 5.43 -9.46 7.39
N PHE A 6 6.75 -9.69 7.38
CA PHE A 6 7.67 -9.00 6.49
C PHE A 6 7.32 -9.25 5.01
N PHE A 7 7.09 -10.50 4.63
CA PHE A 7 6.67 -10.85 3.27
C PHE A 7 5.37 -10.14 2.85
N ILE A 8 4.38 -10.08 3.76
CA ILE A 8 3.11 -9.39 3.50
C ILE A 8 3.33 -7.89 3.26
N ILE A 9 4.18 -7.23 4.06
CA ILE A 9 4.52 -5.81 3.88
C ILE A 9 5.16 -5.59 2.51
N VAL A 10 6.17 -6.39 2.17
CA VAL A 10 6.89 -6.26 0.89
C VAL A 10 5.96 -6.53 -0.29
N ALA A 11 5.14 -7.59 -0.22
CA ALA A 11 4.20 -7.94 -1.27
C ALA A 11 3.12 -6.85 -1.44
N ALA A 12 2.57 -6.32 -0.35
CA ALA A 12 1.59 -5.23 -0.40
C ALA A 12 2.20 -3.96 -0.99
N PHE A 13 3.40 -3.59 -0.55
CA PHE A 13 4.11 -2.42 -1.09
C PHE A 13 4.40 -2.58 -2.58
N ALA A 14 4.90 -3.74 -3.01
CA ALA A 14 5.17 -4.02 -4.42
C ALA A 14 3.88 -3.98 -5.27
N ALA A 15 2.78 -4.52 -4.75
CA ALA A 15 1.48 -4.47 -5.42
C ALA A 15 0.99 -3.02 -5.61
N PHE A 16 1.03 -2.20 -4.55
CA PHE A 16 0.65 -0.79 -4.64
C PHE A 16 1.58 0.01 -5.56
N ALA A 17 2.90 -0.18 -5.44
CA ALA A 17 3.87 0.49 -6.31
C ALA A 17 3.64 0.14 -7.79
N SER A 18 3.39 -1.15 -8.09
CA SER A 18 3.10 -1.61 -9.45
C SER A 18 1.80 -1.01 -9.97
N ALA A 19 0.75 -0.98 -9.15
CA ALA A 19 -0.54 -0.39 -9.52
C ALA A 19 -0.43 1.12 -9.76
N THR A 20 0.27 1.86 -8.89
CA THR A 20 0.49 3.30 -9.06
C THR A 20 1.34 3.58 -10.30
N ALA A 21 2.42 2.81 -10.52
CA ALA A 21 3.25 2.96 -11.71
C ALA A 21 2.46 2.69 -12.99
N ALA A 22 1.66 1.62 -13.02
CA ALA A 22 0.80 1.30 -14.16
C ALA A 22 -0.24 2.42 -14.42
N TYR A 23 -0.90 2.92 -13.36
CA TYR A 23 -1.85 4.02 -13.47
C TYR A 23 -1.19 5.28 -14.04
N LEU A 24 -0.04 5.68 -13.49
CA LEU A 24 0.67 6.87 -13.95
C LEU A 24 1.21 6.70 -15.37
N ALA A 25 1.73 5.53 -15.72
CA ALA A 25 2.18 5.24 -17.08
C ALA A 25 1.05 5.36 -18.12
N VAL A 26 -0.17 4.93 -17.77
CA VAL A 26 -1.33 4.99 -18.67
C VAL A 26 -1.89 6.41 -18.78
N PHE A 27 -1.97 7.15 -17.67
CA PHE A 27 -2.75 8.40 -17.61
C PHE A 27 -1.93 9.69 -17.50
N HIS A 28 -0.68 9.62 -17.03
CA HIS A 28 0.15 10.79 -16.72
C HIS A 28 1.53 10.76 -17.43
N GLY A 29 1.84 9.69 -18.18
CA GLY A 29 3.10 9.56 -18.91
C GLY A 29 4.28 9.30 -17.96
N GLU A 30 5.31 10.14 -18.04
CA GLU A 30 6.47 10.04 -17.14
C GLU A 30 6.15 10.64 -15.78
N ALA A 31 5.97 9.77 -14.78
CA ALA A 31 5.86 10.19 -13.39
C ALA A 31 7.19 9.96 -12.65
N PRO A 32 7.60 10.89 -11.78
CA PRO A 32 8.82 10.74 -11.01
C PRO A 32 8.70 9.55 -10.04
N LEU A 33 9.79 8.78 -9.91
CA LEU A 33 9.85 7.62 -9.01
C LEU A 33 9.41 7.94 -7.58
N LYS A 34 9.70 9.17 -7.12
CA LYS A 34 9.26 9.69 -5.82
C LYS A 34 7.74 9.58 -5.65
N GLU A 35 6.95 9.98 -6.64
CA GLU A 35 5.48 9.98 -6.56
C GLU A 35 4.91 8.57 -6.49
N ILE A 36 5.49 7.64 -7.27
CA ILE A 36 5.10 6.22 -7.24
C ILE A 36 5.35 5.66 -5.84
N LEU A 37 6.57 5.83 -5.31
CA LEU A 37 6.96 5.26 -4.03
C LEU A 37 6.25 5.93 -2.84
N SER A 38 6.06 7.25 -2.86
CA SER A 38 5.35 7.96 -1.78
C SER A 38 3.87 7.57 -1.74
N THR A 39 3.25 7.41 -2.91
CA THR A 39 1.84 6.99 -3.01
C THR A 39 1.69 5.54 -2.56
N ALA A 40 2.57 4.64 -3.02
CA ALA A 40 2.57 3.25 -2.59
C ALA A 40 2.78 3.12 -1.07
N PHE A 41 3.69 3.91 -0.51
CA PHE A 41 3.92 3.95 0.93
C PHE A 41 2.68 4.41 1.71
N ALA A 42 2.04 5.49 1.26
CA ALA A 42 0.80 5.98 1.86
C ALA A 42 -0.32 4.93 1.79
N ALA A 43 -0.45 4.21 0.68
CA ALA A 43 -1.43 3.13 0.51
C ALA A 43 -1.19 1.97 1.49
N VAL A 44 0.07 1.58 1.71
CA VAL A 44 0.42 0.56 2.71
C VAL A 44 0.05 1.03 4.12
N ILE A 45 0.36 2.27 4.49
CA ILE A 45 -0.08 2.82 5.79
C ILE A 45 -1.60 2.76 5.92
N GLY A 46 -2.32 3.21 4.88
CA GLY A 46 -3.79 3.16 4.83
C GLY A 46 -4.35 1.75 5.02
N LEU A 47 -3.72 0.74 4.41
CA LEU A 47 -4.09 -0.68 4.59
C LEU A 47 -3.96 -1.12 6.06
N TYR A 48 -2.87 -0.76 6.73
CA TYR A 48 -2.67 -1.12 8.14
C TYR A 48 -3.62 -0.39 9.08
N VAL A 49 -3.82 0.91 8.85
CA VAL A 49 -4.79 1.72 9.61
C VAL A 49 -6.21 1.20 9.40
N GLY A 50 -6.59 0.89 8.16
CA GLY A 50 -7.90 0.31 7.83
C GLY A 50 -8.13 -1.00 8.56
N ARG A 51 -7.15 -1.92 8.54
CA ARG A 51 -7.23 -3.16 9.32
C ARG A 51 -7.29 -2.95 10.82
N TYR A 52 -6.64 -1.91 11.35
CA TYR A 52 -6.75 -1.57 12.76
C TYR A 52 -8.17 -1.12 13.11
N ILE A 53 -8.76 -0.24 12.30
CA ILE A 53 -10.14 0.25 12.47
C ILE A 53 -11.14 -0.89 12.31
N GLU A 54 -11.02 -1.70 11.24
CA GLU A 54 -11.86 -2.87 10.97
C GLU A 54 -11.90 -3.80 12.17
N ARG A 55 -10.73 -4.11 12.75
CA ARG A 55 -10.64 -4.92 13.96
C ARG A 55 -11.34 -4.26 15.14
N ARG A 56 -11.22 -2.95 15.32
CA ARG A 56 -11.90 -2.24 16.42
C ARG A 56 -13.42 -2.32 16.29
N LEU A 57 -13.94 -2.03 15.09
CA LEU A 57 -15.36 -2.07 14.78
C LEU A 57 -15.95 -3.48 14.92
N ALA A 58 -15.24 -4.51 14.44
CA ALA A 58 -15.68 -5.90 14.57
C ALA A 58 -15.79 -6.37 16.03
N HIS A 59 -15.03 -5.76 16.96
CA HIS A 59 -15.10 -6.06 18.39
C HIS A 59 -16.09 -5.14 19.15
N GLY A 60 -16.89 -4.33 18.46
CA GLY A 60 -17.90 -3.45 19.06
C GLY A 60 -17.34 -2.29 19.88
N ARG A 61 -16.10 -1.85 19.61
CA ARG A 61 -15.41 -0.76 20.31
C ARG A 61 -15.23 0.49 19.46
#